data_AF-D0N291-F1
#
_entry.id   AF-D0N291-F1
#
_cell.length_a   1.000
_cell.length_b   1.000
_cell.length_c   1.000
_cell.angle_alpha   90.00
_cell.angle_beta   90.00
_cell.angle_gamma   90.00
#
_symmetry.space_group_name_H-M   'P 1'
#
loop_
_entity.id
_entity.type
_entity.pdbx_description
1 polymer ?
#
loop_
_entity_poly.entity_id
_entity_poly.type
_entity_poly.pdbx_seq_one_letter_code
_entity_poly.pdbx_strand_id
1 'polypeptide(L)'
;MSEEELLRKQQQIERDMRVYQERFDHVAKALAGETPHQIEERKKREAERQERQEKRYEAMETRLQHQIERFEEREERRARVQARHHRASRSPRQHSHDLEGYQES
;
A
#
# COMPACT_ATOMS: atom_id res chain seq x y z
N MET A 1 -48.03 35.10 46.02
CA MET A 1 -46.74 34.96 45.34
C MET A 1 -46.11 36.34 45.32
N SER A 2 -45.02 36.53 46.05
CA SER A 2 -44.30 37.81 46.04
C SER A 2 -43.41 37.92 44.79
N GLU A 3 -43.02 39.14 44.43
CA GLU A 3 -42.08 39.37 43.32
C GLU A 3 -40.74 38.69 43.57
N GLU A 4 -40.27 38.65 44.83
CA GLU A 4 -39.05 37.94 45.21
C GLU A 4 -39.15 36.42 45.00
N GLU A 5 -40.28 35.81 45.34
CA GLU A 5 -40.53 34.38 45.10
C GLU A 5 -40.57 34.08 43.60
N LEU A 6 -41.13 34.99 42.80
CA LEU A 6 -41.22 34.83 41.35
C LEU A 6 -39.83 34.94 40.70
N LEU A 7 -39.01 35.89 41.13
CA LEU A 7 -37.62 36.04 40.69
C LEU A 7 -36.78 34.80 41.03
N ARG A 8 -36.91 34.28 42.25
CA ARG A 8 -36.21 33.05 42.68
C ARG A 8 -36.60 31.85 41.81
N LYS A 9 -37.90 31.69 41.49
CA LYS A 9 -38.38 30.61 40.60
C LYS A 9 -37.83 30.75 39.19
N GLN A 10 -37.80 31.96 38.63
CA GLN A 10 -37.23 32.20 37.30
C GLN A 10 -35.75 31.83 37.24
N GLN A 11 -34.95 32.26 38.22
CA GLN A 11 -33.53 31.90 38.30
C GLN A 11 -33.31 30.38 38.43
N GLN A 12 -34.17 29.69 39.17
CA GLN A 12 -34.10 28.23 39.28
C GLN A 12 -34.42 27.56 37.94
N ILE A 13 -35.48 28.00 37.25
CA ILE A 13 -35.84 27.48 35.92
C ILE A 13 -34.70 27.70 34.92
N GLU A 14 -34.08 28.88 34.91
CA GLU A 14 -32.96 29.17 34.01
C GLU A 14 -31.75 28.25 34.28
N ARG A 15 -31.44 27.97 35.55
CA ARG A 15 -30.37 27.04 35.92
C ARG A 15 -30.70 25.63 35.44
N ASP A 16 -31.91 25.16 35.69
CA ASP A 16 -32.35 23.83 35.29
C ASP A 16 -32.34 23.68 33.76
N MET A 17 -32.79 24.70 33.02
CA MET A 17 -32.76 24.73 31.56
C MET A 17 -31.33 24.64 31.00
N ARG A 18 -30.35 25.30 31.63
CA ARG A 18 -28.94 25.17 31.23
C ARG A 18 -28.44 23.74 31.41
N VAL A 19 -28.76 23.09 32.53
CA VAL A 19 -28.37 21.69 32.78
C VAL A 19 -29.02 20.76 31.75
N TYR A 20 -30.30 20.96 31.43
CA TYR A 20 -30.97 20.17 30.39
C TYR A 20 -30.33 20.38 29.02
N GLN A 21 -30.02 21.63 28.65
CA GLN A 21 -29.36 21.92 27.39
C GLN A 21 -28.00 21.20 27.28
N GLU A 22 -27.17 21.28 28.31
CA GLU A 22 -25.87 20.59 28.33
C GLU A 22 -26.01 19.07 28.15
N ARG A 23 -27.04 18.47 28.76
CA ARG A 23 -27.34 17.05 28.60
C ARG A 23 -27.79 16.71 27.20
N PHE A 24 -28.67 17.51 26.61
CA PHE A 24 -29.12 17.30 25.23
C PHE A 24 -27.98 17.47 24.24
N ASP A 25 -27.10 18.46 24.43
CA ASP A 25 -25.92 18.66 23.60
C ASP A 25 -24.97 17.46 23.68
N HIS A 26 -24.79 16.89 24.88
CA HIS A 26 -23.98 15.69 25.05
C HIS A 26 -24.57 14.48 24.31
N VAL A 27 -25.89 14.26 24.43
CA VAL A 27 -26.58 13.18 23.72
C VAL A 27 -26.53 13.39 22.21
N ALA A 28 -26.73 14.61 21.72
CA ALA A 28 -26.62 14.95 20.31
C ALA A 28 -25.23 14.61 19.75
N LYS A 29 -24.15 14.97 20.47
CA LYS A 29 -22.78 14.59 20.11
C LYS A 29 -22.57 13.07 20.06
N ALA A 30 -23.12 12.33 21.03
CA ALA A 30 -23.04 10.88 21.05
C ALA A 30 -23.76 10.21 19.88
N LEU A 31 -24.94 10.72 19.52
CA LEU A 31 -25.71 10.25 18.37
C LEU A 31 -25.05 10.60 17.04
N ALA A 32 -24.43 11.77 16.93
CA ALA A 32 -23.65 12.17 15.76
C ALA A 32 -22.34 11.36 15.60
N GLY A 33 -21.96 10.57 16.60
CA GLY A 33 -20.70 9.84 16.58
C GLY A 33 -19.49 10.75 16.85
N GLU A 34 -19.71 11.90 17.48
CA GLU A 34 -18.74 12.98 17.71
C GLU A 34 -18.27 13.06 19.16
N THR A 35 -18.59 12.07 19.99
CA THR A 35 -17.93 12.00 21.30
C THR A 35 -16.43 11.79 21.11
N PRO A 36 -15.59 12.33 22.01
CA PRO A 36 -14.14 12.18 21.92
C PRO A 36 -13.70 10.71 21.71
N HIS A 37 -14.31 9.79 22.47
CA HIS A 37 -14.04 8.36 22.35
C HIS A 37 -14.39 7.78 20.97
N GLN A 38 -15.56 8.14 20.41
CA GLN A 38 -15.96 7.67 19.07
C GLN A 38 -15.05 8.22 17.96
N ILE A 39 -14.58 9.47 18.11
CA ILE A 39 -13.63 10.09 17.20
C ILE A 39 -12.27 9.37 17.26
N GLU A 40 -11.76 9.09 18.45
CA GLU A 40 -10.51 8.34 18.65
C GLU A 40 -10.58 6.93 18.05
N GLU A 41 -11.66 6.19 18.31
CA GLU A 41 -11.88 4.86 17.73
C GLU A 41 -12.02 4.90 16.20
N ARG A 42 -12.58 5.98 15.64
CA ARG A 42 -12.60 6.18 14.18
C ARG A 42 -11.19 6.37 13.62
N LYS A 43 -10.40 7.25 14.24
CA LYS A 43 -9.01 7.51 13.86
C LYS A 43 -8.15 6.25 13.94
N LYS A 44 -8.30 5.46 15.00
CA LYS A 44 -7.59 4.19 15.18
C LYS A 44 -7.91 3.20 14.05
N ARG A 45 -9.18 3.05 13.71
CA ARG A 45 -9.61 2.17 12.60
C ARG A 45 -9.15 2.66 11.24
N GLU A 46 -9.01 3.97 11.06
CA GLU A 46 -8.49 4.56 9.83
C GLU A 46 -6.98 4.32 9.69
N ALA A 47 -6.22 4.55 10.77
CA ALA A 47 -4.78 4.25 10.82
C ALA A 47 -4.49 2.77 10.55
N GLU A 48 -5.25 1.85 11.16
CA GLU A 48 -5.08 0.41 10.93
C GLU A 48 -5.39 0.02 9.47
N ARG A 49 -6.37 0.67 8.83
CA ARG A 49 -6.66 0.46 7.40
C ARG A 49 -5.52 0.95 6.51
N GLN A 50 -4.96 2.12 6.83
CA GLN A 50 -3.82 2.68 6.09
C GLN A 50 -2.60 1.76 6.22
N GLU A 51 -2.26 1.31 7.42
CA GLU A 51 -1.12 0.39 7.65
C GLU A 51 -1.31 -0.93 6.87
N ARG A 52 -2.53 -1.48 6.85
CA ARG A 52 -2.82 -2.68 6.04
C ARG A 52 -2.70 -2.43 4.55
N GLN A 53 -3.03 -1.23 4.09
CA GLN A 53 -2.90 -0.85 2.69
C GLN A 53 -1.43 -0.67 2.29
N GLU A 54 -0.63 -0.03 3.14
CA GLU A 54 0.82 0.11 2.97
C GLU A 54 1.49 -1.27 2.86
N LYS A 55 1.19 -2.19 3.78
CA LYS A 55 1.71 -3.58 3.70
C LYS A 55 1.35 -4.30 2.41
N ARG A 56 0.15 -4.03 1.85
CA ARG A 56 -0.25 -4.59 0.55
C ARG A 56 0.57 -3.99 -0.59
N TYR A 57 0.84 -2.69 -0.55
CA TYR A 57 1.70 -2.04 -1.52
C TYR A 57 3.14 -2.56 -1.44
N GLU A 58 3.72 -2.65 -0.25
CA GLU A 58 5.07 -3.21 -0.05
C GLU A 58 5.17 -4.65 -0.59
N ALA A 59 4.17 -5.49 -0.33
CA ALA A 59 4.13 -6.85 -0.84
C ALA A 59 4.02 -6.90 -2.38
N MET A 60 3.25 -5.98 -2.97
CA MET A 60 3.11 -5.84 -4.42
C MET A 60 4.42 -5.37 -5.06
N GLU A 61 5.07 -4.36 -4.49
CA GLU A 61 6.37 -3.85 -4.94
C GLU A 61 7.42 -4.95 -4.89
N THR A 62 7.49 -5.68 -3.78
CA THR A 62 8.39 -6.83 -3.63
C THR A 62 8.14 -7.87 -4.71
N ARG A 63 6.86 -8.21 -4.98
CA ARG A 63 6.51 -9.18 -6.03
C ARG A 63 6.90 -8.68 -7.42
N LEU A 64 6.70 -7.40 -7.71
CA LEU A 64 7.06 -6.79 -8.99
C LEU A 64 8.58 -6.81 -9.18
N GLN A 65 9.33 -6.46 -8.14
CA GLN A 65 10.79 -6.49 -8.13
C GLN A 65 11.32 -7.89 -8.47
N HIS A 66 10.79 -8.93 -7.81
CA HIS A 66 11.15 -10.31 -8.13
C HIS A 66 10.82 -10.70 -9.58
N GLN A 67 9.73 -10.18 -10.15
CA GLN A 67 9.41 -10.44 -11.56
C GLN A 67 10.44 -9.80 -12.50
N ILE A 68 10.82 -8.55 -12.23
CA ILE A 68 11.85 -7.83 -12.99
C ILE A 68 13.16 -8.61 -12.96
N GLU A 69 13.65 -8.99 -11.78
CA GLU A 69 14.89 -9.75 -11.62
C GLU A 69 14.87 -11.07 -12.40
N ARG A 70 13.73 -11.79 -12.39
CA ARG A 70 13.59 -13.03 -13.18
C ARG A 70 13.57 -12.78 -14.69
N PHE A 71 13.04 -11.65 -15.13
CA PHE A 71 13.10 -11.27 -16.54
C PHE A 71 14.53 -10.90 -16.96
N GLU A 72 15.24 -10.14 -16.13
CA GLU A 72 16.65 -9.78 -16.36
C GLU A 72 17.54 -11.03 -16.43
N GLU A 73 17.40 -11.96 -15.48
CA GLU A 73 18.15 -13.23 -15.49
C GLU A 73 17.91 -14.03 -16.79
N ARG A 74 16.66 -14.06 -17.26
CA ARG A 74 16.30 -14.76 -18.50
C ARG A 74 16.92 -14.09 -19.72
N GLU A 75 16.89 -12.76 -19.78
CA GLU A 75 17.50 -12.00 -20.88
C GLU A 75 19.03 -12.14 -20.88
N GLU A 76 19.68 -12.09 -19.72
CA GLU A 76 21.12 -12.38 -19.61
C GLU A 76 21.45 -13.78 -20.11
N ARG A 77 20.68 -14.79 -19.70
CA ARG A 77 20.90 -16.18 -20.14
C ARG A 77 20.75 -16.30 -21.66
N ARG A 78 19.75 -15.64 -22.25
CA ARG A 78 19.56 -15.59 -23.70
C ARG A 78 20.73 -14.92 -24.41
N ALA A 79 21.19 -13.77 -23.91
CA ALA A 79 22.35 -13.06 -24.46
C ALA A 79 23.62 -13.93 -24.41
N ARG A 80 23.88 -14.63 -23.29
CA ARG A 80 25.01 -15.56 -23.16
C ARG A 80 24.94 -16.72 -24.16
N VAL A 81 23.75 -17.28 -24.39
CA VAL A 81 23.54 -18.37 -25.37
C VAL A 81 23.77 -17.86 -26.79
N GLN A 82 23.20 -16.70 -27.16
CA GLN A 82 23.42 -16.10 -28.48
C GLN A 82 24.90 -15.79 -28.72
N ALA A 83 25.60 -15.20 -27.74
CA ALA A 83 27.03 -14.94 -27.83
C ALA A 83 27.86 -16.22 -28.05
N ARG A 84 27.50 -17.33 -27.40
CA ARG A 84 28.12 -18.65 -27.63
C ARG A 84 27.87 -19.17 -29.04
N HIS A 85 26.63 -19.08 -29.55
CA HIS A 85 26.32 -19.48 -30.92
C HIS A 85 27.06 -18.64 -31.96
N HIS A 86 27.18 -17.33 -31.75
CA HIS A 86 27.96 -16.43 -32.63
C HIS A 86 29.46 -16.74 -32.58
N ARG A 87 30.00 -17.13 -31.42
CA ARG A 87 31.40 -17.55 -31.30
C ARG A 87 31.68 -18.88 -31.98
N ALA A 88 30.78 -19.85 -31.83
CA ALA A 88 30.90 -21.16 -32.49
C ALA A 88 30.77 -21.07 -34.02
N SER A 89 29.90 -20.20 -34.52
CA SER A 89 29.73 -19.96 -35.97
C SER A 89 30.86 -19.11 -36.59
N ARG A 90 31.67 -18.43 -35.77
CA ARG A 90 32.88 -17.70 -36.20
C ARG A 90 34.15 -18.55 -36.20
N SER A 91 34.05 -19.87 -36.00
CA SER A 91 35.19 -20.77 -36.22
C SER A 91 35.60 -20.68 -37.70
N PRO A 92 36.84 -20.25 -38.01
CA PRO A 92 37.33 -20.30 -39.38
C PRO A 92 37.28 -21.77 -39.82
N ARG A 93 36.59 -22.06 -40.92
CA ARG A 93 36.84 -23.31 -41.64
C ARG A 93 38.33 -23.31 -41.93
N GLN A 94 39.08 -24.22 -41.30
CA GLN A 94 40.44 -24.50 -41.69
C GLN A 94 40.37 -25.02 -43.13
N HIS A 95 40.64 -24.12 -44.09
CA HIS A 95 41.17 -24.51 -45.37
C HIS A 95 42.59 -25.01 -45.11
N SER A 96 42.82 -26.31 -45.26
CA SER A 96 44.13 -26.84 -45.61
C SER A 96 44.03 -27.41 -47.02
N HIS A 97 44.67 -26.67 -47.91
CA HIS A 97 45.14 -27.07 -49.24
C HIS A 97 46.03 -28.34 -49.13
N ASP A 98 46.10 -29.07 -50.24
CA ASP A 98 47.16 -30.01 -50.64
C ASP A 98 47.21 -31.43 -50.03
N LEU A 99 46.90 -32.42 -50.87
CA LEU A 99 47.85 -33.49 -51.19
C LEU A 99 47.47 -34.19 -52.51
N GLU A 100 48.37 -34.04 -53.47
CA GLU A 100 48.50 -34.79 -54.70
C GLU A 100 48.61 -36.30 -54.45
N GLY A 101 48.14 -37.09 -55.42
CA GLY A 101 48.81 -38.33 -55.83
C GLY A 101 48.40 -39.65 -55.15
N TYR A 102 48.62 -40.72 -55.92
CA TYR A 102 48.43 -42.18 -55.67
C TYR A 102 47.02 -42.73 -55.98
N GLN A 103 46.74 -43.19 -57.21
CA GLN A 103 47.12 -44.46 -57.91
C GLN A 103 46.43 -45.75 -57.43
N GLU A 104 45.83 -46.42 -58.43
CA GLU A 104 45.60 -47.88 -58.60
C GLU A 104 44.53 -48.55 -57.70
N SER A 105 43.68 -49.46 -58.20
CA SER A 105 43.64 -50.28 -59.43
C SER A 105 42.24 -50.36 -60.03
#